data_AF-A0AAN6VH34-F1
#
_entry.id   AF-A0AAN6VH34-F1
#
_cell.length_a   1.000
_cell.length_b   1.000
_cell.length_c   1.000
_cell.angle_alpha   90.00
_cell.angle_beta   90.00
_cell.angle_gamma   90.00
#
_symmetry.space_group_name_H-M   'P 1'
#
loop_
_entity.id
_entity.type
_entity.pdbx_description
1 polymer ?
#
loop_
_entity_poly.entity_id
_entity_poly.type
_entity_poly.pdbx_seq_one_letter_code
_entity_poly.pdbx_strand_id
1 'polypeptide(L)'
;MAQAQNRKRAYVDDLSQEHRPNKKIKSRGGPHGSWNFPPEFWDGLSKVWLTRCALRELDRRNNAQPAPEPAVPVVYTTDLARFVRDGGLDLRYLRGHMIDHYIYRDDRAQEPAGMDEILGVMADPPRASLSPSRFDETTFKAFRSSDSRAKDKYDVLIDMVPYITGPNQGNHFAARRTVMGNLESLTGGNLAPASPDLYYGAHPESLDREVRDALSRRIIPSTTEDRPMAPNFSIEVKGPDGSAAVAARQALYDGAIGARGMHALQNYGEEEPAYDGKASAYSSTYHAGTLKLYAHHVTPPTAPGGRPEYHMT
;
A
#
# COMPACT_ATOMS: atom_id res chain seq x y z
N MET A 1 27.22 -60.31 -49.16
CA MET A 1 26.10 -59.90 -50.04
C MET A 1 25.88 -58.42 -49.80
N ALA A 2 26.13 -57.60 -50.82
CA ALA A 2 26.24 -56.15 -50.74
C ALA A 2 25.01 -55.43 -51.30
N GLN A 3 24.83 -54.18 -50.84
CA GLN A 3 24.24 -53.01 -51.49
C GLN A 3 22.72 -52.90 -51.76
N ALA A 4 22.16 -51.83 -51.15
CA ALA A 4 21.37 -50.72 -51.71
C ALA A 4 20.48 -50.92 -52.94
N GLN A 5 19.28 -50.30 -52.93
CA GLN A 5 18.85 -49.41 -54.02
C GLN A 5 17.59 -48.59 -53.70
N ASN A 6 17.72 -47.27 -53.90
CA ASN A 6 16.65 -46.32 -54.15
C ASN A 6 15.93 -46.66 -55.47
N ARG A 7 14.62 -46.40 -55.55
CA ARG A 7 13.93 -46.26 -56.85
C ARG A 7 12.99 -45.05 -56.83
N LYS A 8 13.40 -44.00 -57.57
CA LYS A 8 12.56 -42.89 -58.04
C LYS A 8 11.53 -43.40 -59.05
N ARG A 9 10.30 -42.85 -59.01
CA ARG A 9 9.51 -42.52 -60.21
C ARG A 9 8.71 -41.24 -59.92
N ALA A 10 8.73 -40.34 -60.89
CA ALA A 10 8.11 -39.02 -60.90
C ALA A 10 7.19 -38.90 -62.12
N TYR A 11 6.23 -37.96 -62.02
CA TYR A 11 5.53 -37.22 -63.09
C TYR A 11 4.46 -38.01 -63.88
N VAL A 12 3.22 -37.52 -64.11
CA VAL A 12 2.75 -36.35 -64.90
C VAL A 12 1.35 -35.93 -64.35
N ASP A 13 1.05 -34.67 -63.97
CA ASP A 13 0.52 -33.51 -64.77
C ASP A 13 -0.85 -33.79 -65.44
N ASP A 14 -1.89 -32.95 -65.50
CA ASP A 14 -2.22 -31.59 -65.03
C ASP A 14 -3.72 -31.31 -65.41
N LEU A 15 -4.33 -30.29 -64.78
CA LEU A 15 -5.59 -29.54 -65.13
C LEU A 15 -6.94 -30.29 -64.99
N SER A 16 -7.98 -29.77 -64.34
CA SER A 16 -8.42 -28.38 -64.24
C SER A 16 -9.27 -28.07 -62.99
N GLN A 17 -9.13 -26.80 -62.62
CA GLN A 17 -9.79 -25.95 -61.63
C GLN A 17 -11.29 -26.16 -61.37
N GLU A 18 -11.71 -26.09 -60.09
CA GLU A 18 -12.79 -25.19 -59.64
C GLU A 18 -12.61 -24.77 -58.16
N HIS A 19 -13.13 -23.59 -57.86
CA HIS A 19 -12.86 -22.69 -56.74
C HIS A 19 -13.12 -23.18 -55.31
N ARG A 20 -12.22 -22.79 -54.39
CA ARG A 20 -12.57 -22.03 -53.15
C ARG A 20 -11.34 -21.37 -52.50
N PRO A 21 -11.42 -20.09 -52.09
CA PRO A 21 -10.25 -19.28 -51.76
C PRO A 21 -9.70 -19.55 -50.34
N ASN A 22 -8.37 -19.58 -50.27
CA ASN A 22 -7.57 -19.68 -49.07
C ASN A 22 -7.63 -18.33 -48.29
N LYS A 23 -8.46 -18.23 -47.27
CA LYS A 23 -8.48 -17.03 -46.41
C LYS A 23 -7.34 -17.08 -45.39
N LYS A 24 -6.18 -16.55 -45.79
CA LYS A 24 -5.27 -15.89 -44.85
C LYS A 24 -6.03 -14.69 -44.24
N ILE A 25 -6.53 -14.84 -43.02
CA ILE A 25 -6.97 -13.68 -42.24
C ILE A 25 -5.71 -13.06 -41.63
N LYS A 26 -5.20 -12.02 -42.31
CA LYS A 26 -4.52 -10.93 -41.63
C LYS A 26 -5.57 -10.22 -40.77
N SER A 27 -5.64 -10.52 -39.48
CA SER A 27 -6.32 -9.62 -38.54
C SER A 27 -5.29 -8.63 -38.02
N ARG A 28 -5.49 -7.38 -38.41
CA ARG A 28 -4.77 -6.18 -38.01
C ARG A 28 -4.50 -6.17 -36.51
N GLY A 29 -3.30 -5.76 -36.11
CA GLY A 29 -3.03 -5.33 -34.75
C GLY A 29 -3.99 -4.21 -34.39
N GLY A 30 -4.98 -4.53 -33.56
CA GLY A 30 -5.74 -3.56 -32.78
C GLY A 30 -5.03 -3.34 -31.45
N PRO A 31 -5.12 -2.13 -30.87
CA PRO A 31 -4.34 -1.76 -29.70
C PRO A 31 -4.71 -2.62 -28.50
N HIS A 32 -3.71 -3.15 -27.83
CA HIS A 32 -3.85 -3.75 -26.51
C HIS A 32 -4.50 -2.75 -25.55
N GLY A 33 -5.72 -3.07 -25.10
CA GLY A 33 -6.26 -2.75 -23.78
C GLY A 33 -6.23 -1.29 -23.33
N SER A 34 -7.14 -0.48 -23.86
CA SER A 34 -7.54 0.80 -23.27
C SER A 34 -8.22 0.56 -21.90
N TRP A 35 -7.43 0.60 -20.82
CA TRP A 35 -7.95 0.77 -19.46
C TRP A 35 -7.90 2.24 -19.05
N ASN A 36 -8.31 3.14 -19.95
CA ASN A 36 -8.42 4.56 -19.66
C ASN A 36 -9.91 4.89 -19.56
N PHE A 37 -10.38 5.06 -18.33
CA PHE A 37 -11.66 5.70 -18.09
C PHE A 37 -11.57 7.19 -18.45
N PRO A 38 -12.62 7.78 -19.04
CA PRO A 38 -12.59 9.19 -19.45
C PRO A 38 -12.56 10.12 -18.21
N PRO A 39 -12.08 11.37 -18.30
CA PRO A 39 -11.96 12.28 -17.14
C PRO A 39 -13.23 12.41 -16.30
N GLU A 40 -14.39 12.41 -16.96
CA GLU A 40 -15.72 12.57 -16.34
C GLU A 40 -16.09 11.37 -15.47
N PHE A 41 -15.53 10.17 -15.75
CA PHE A 41 -15.66 9.03 -14.86
C PHE A 41 -15.02 9.30 -13.51
N TRP A 42 -13.84 9.95 -13.50
CA TRP A 42 -13.10 10.27 -12.28
C TRP A 42 -13.73 11.45 -11.53
N ASP A 43 -14.30 12.42 -12.24
CA ASP A 43 -15.05 13.55 -11.65
C ASP A 43 -16.36 13.09 -10.99
N GLY A 44 -16.97 12.01 -11.49
CA GLY A 44 -18.21 11.44 -10.97
C GLY A 44 -18.03 10.41 -9.85
N LEU A 45 -16.80 10.13 -9.41
CA LEU A 45 -16.57 9.15 -8.34
C LEU A 45 -16.99 9.72 -6.98
N SER A 46 -17.89 9.02 -6.29
CA SER A 46 -18.21 9.31 -4.88
C SER A 46 -17.02 9.05 -3.93
N LYS A 47 -16.00 8.31 -4.39
CA LYS A 47 -14.78 7.94 -3.65
C LYS A 47 -13.63 7.62 -4.61
N VAL A 48 -12.47 8.22 -4.40
CA VAL A 48 -11.25 7.94 -5.20
C VAL A 48 -10.39 6.93 -4.45
N TRP A 49 -10.29 5.72 -5.00
CA TRP A 49 -9.33 4.71 -4.55
C TRP A 49 -8.00 4.97 -5.26
N LEU A 50 -6.88 5.15 -4.53
CA LEU A 50 -5.54 5.33 -5.12
C LEU A 50 -4.97 4.04 -5.73
N THR A 51 -5.73 3.48 -6.68
CA THR A 51 -5.32 2.42 -7.57
C THR A 51 -4.38 2.98 -8.64
N ARG A 52 -3.67 2.10 -9.35
CA ARG A 52 -2.80 2.47 -10.47
C ARG A 52 -3.50 3.37 -11.51
N CYS A 53 -4.80 3.18 -11.73
CA CYS A 53 -5.57 3.98 -12.67
C CYS A 53 -5.88 5.39 -12.14
N ALA A 54 -6.16 5.51 -10.84
CA ALA A 54 -6.42 6.81 -10.21
C ALA A 54 -5.16 7.69 -10.14
N LEU A 55 -4.00 7.08 -9.88
CA LEU A 55 -2.71 7.77 -9.90
C LEU A 55 -2.37 8.27 -11.31
N ARG A 56 -2.60 7.46 -12.35
CA ARG A 56 -2.43 7.88 -13.75
C ARG A 56 -3.36 9.01 -14.16
N GLU A 57 -4.59 9.02 -13.64
CA GLU A 57 -5.51 10.14 -13.89
C GLU A 57 -5.06 11.41 -13.16
N LEU A 58 -4.61 11.29 -11.91
CA LEU A 58 -4.03 12.41 -11.17
C LEU A 58 -2.84 13.01 -11.93
N ASP A 59 -1.93 12.17 -12.44
CA ASP A 59 -0.81 12.59 -13.28
C ASP A 59 -1.27 13.32 -14.55
N ARG A 60 -2.33 12.84 -15.21
CA ARG A 60 -2.88 13.47 -16.42
C ARG A 60 -3.39 14.88 -16.14
N ARG A 61 -4.00 15.11 -14.97
CA ARG A 61 -4.51 16.43 -14.54
C ARG A 61 -3.39 17.36 -14.13
N ASN A 62 -2.42 16.86 -13.38
CA ASN A 62 -1.29 17.65 -12.91
C ASN A 62 -0.35 18.06 -14.05
N ASN A 63 -0.15 17.21 -15.05
CA ASN A 63 0.57 17.57 -16.28
C ASN A 63 -0.10 18.69 -17.09
N ALA A 64 -1.34 19.06 -16.78
CA ALA A 64 -2.02 20.20 -17.37
C ALA A 64 -1.80 21.52 -16.59
N GLN A 65 -1.08 21.48 -15.45
CA GLN A 65 -0.78 22.64 -14.61
C GLN A 65 0.74 22.83 -14.44
N PRO A 66 1.24 24.08 -14.33
CA PRO A 66 2.67 24.35 -14.18
C PRO A 66 3.20 24.01 -12.77
N ALA A 67 4.39 23.40 -12.71
CA ALA A 67 4.99 22.86 -11.48
C ALA A 67 5.65 23.93 -10.56
N PRO A 68 5.60 23.73 -9.22
CA PRO A 68 6.36 24.52 -8.25
C PRO A 68 7.76 23.93 -7.94
N GLU A 69 8.69 24.78 -7.50
CA GLU A 69 10.11 24.45 -7.31
C GLU A 69 10.42 23.49 -6.13
N PRO A 70 11.45 22.61 -6.25
CA PRO A 70 11.76 21.59 -5.25
C PRO A 70 12.66 22.07 -4.10
N ALA A 71 12.42 21.53 -2.89
CA ALA A 71 13.22 21.78 -1.68
C ALA A 71 14.25 20.66 -1.39
N VAL A 72 15.41 21.07 -0.85
CA VAL A 72 16.64 20.26 -0.62
C VAL A 72 16.52 19.23 0.54
N PRO A 73 17.16 18.04 0.44
CA PRO A 73 17.08 16.98 1.45
C PRO A 73 18.12 17.11 2.58
N VAL A 74 17.73 16.71 3.80
CA VAL A 74 18.59 16.67 5.01
C VAL A 74 18.96 15.22 5.36
N VAL A 75 20.23 14.99 5.71
CA VAL A 75 20.83 13.68 6.06
C VAL A 75 20.81 13.45 7.58
N TYR A 76 20.40 12.27 8.05
CA TYR A 76 20.36 11.90 9.49
C TYR A 76 21.47 10.90 9.87
N THR A 77 21.98 11.00 11.11
CA THR A 77 23.18 10.31 11.63
C THR A 77 22.92 8.88 12.16
N THR A 78 24.03 8.18 12.37
CA THR A 78 24.22 6.73 12.54
C THR A 78 23.63 6.08 13.81
N ASP A 79 23.19 6.85 14.82
CA ASP A 79 22.67 6.28 16.09
C ASP A 79 21.25 5.73 16.00
N LEU A 80 20.47 6.21 15.02
CA LEU A 80 19.09 5.77 14.79
C LEU A 80 19.01 4.30 14.30
N ALA A 81 20.02 3.84 13.54
CA ALA A 81 20.08 2.49 12.99
C ALA A 81 20.35 1.40 14.04
N ARG A 82 20.89 1.76 15.22
CA ARG A 82 21.06 0.85 16.36
C ARG A 82 19.76 0.70 17.15
N PHE A 83 19.02 1.79 17.31
CA PHE A 83 17.73 1.85 18.00
C PHE A 83 16.60 1.08 17.28
N VAL A 84 16.66 0.98 15.95
CA VAL A 84 15.69 0.24 15.10
C VAL A 84 15.81 -1.29 15.23
N ARG A 85 16.97 -1.82 15.64
CA ARG A 85 17.21 -3.26 15.76
C ARG A 85 16.44 -3.94 16.91
N ASP A 86 16.09 -3.18 17.95
CA ASP A 86 15.53 -3.71 19.20
C ASP A 86 14.02 -3.49 19.37
N GLY A 87 13.28 -3.15 18.30
CA GLY A 87 11.81 -3.15 18.31
C GLY A 87 11.12 -1.79 18.11
N GLY A 88 11.86 -0.77 17.67
CA GLY A 88 11.34 0.58 17.42
C GLY A 88 11.15 1.40 18.70
N LEU A 89 10.63 2.63 18.57
CA LEU A 89 10.41 3.54 19.70
C LEU A 89 9.63 2.89 20.84
N ASP A 90 10.17 3.00 22.06
CA ASP A 90 9.42 2.75 23.27
C ASP A 90 8.38 3.87 23.48
N LEU A 91 7.20 3.69 22.89
CA LEU A 91 6.08 4.64 22.98
C LEU A 91 5.30 4.55 24.31
N ARG A 92 5.77 3.80 25.31
CA ARG A 92 5.03 3.60 26.58
C ARG A 92 4.66 4.92 27.27
N TYR A 93 5.50 5.94 27.15
CA TYR A 93 5.31 7.26 27.77
C TYR A 93 4.82 8.34 26.80
N LEU A 94 4.53 7.99 25.54
CA LEU A 94 4.30 8.97 24.48
C LEU A 94 2.83 9.22 24.14
N ARG A 95 1.88 8.72 24.96
CA ARG A 95 0.45 9.02 24.77
C ARG A 95 0.20 10.54 24.80
N GLY A 96 0.75 11.24 25.79
CA GLY A 96 0.66 12.71 25.88
C GLY A 96 1.28 13.38 24.67
N HIS A 97 2.47 12.93 24.28
CA HIS A 97 3.19 13.50 23.14
C HIS A 97 2.43 13.39 21.81
N MET A 98 1.74 12.27 21.54
CA MET A 98 0.92 12.13 20.33
C MET A 98 -0.28 13.10 20.35
N ILE A 99 -0.91 13.28 21.51
CA ILE A 99 -2.01 14.23 21.71
C ILE A 99 -1.52 15.67 21.49
N ASP A 100 -0.36 16.03 22.05
CA ASP A 100 0.25 17.36 21.88
C ASP A 100 0.60 17.68 20.41
N HIS A 101 0.64 16.64 19.56
CA HIS A 101 0.87 16.71 18.12
C HIS A 101 -0.37 16.39 17.28
N TYR A 102 -1.57 16.47 17.87
CA TYR A 102 -2.87 16.31 17.20
C TYR A 102 -3.05 14.93 16.55
N ILE A 103 -2.53 13.87 17.19
CA ILE A 103 -2.67 12.48 16.75
C ILE A 103 -3.49 11.71 17.79
N TYR A 104 -4.71 11.33 17.41
CA TYR A 104 -5.76 10.85 18.31
C TYR A 104 -6.21 9.43 18.01
N ARG A 105 -6.69 8.77 19.07
CA ARG A 105 -7.27 7.42 19.07
C ARG A 105 -8.30 7.28 20.18
N ASP A 106 -9.04 6.18 20.15
CA ASP A 106 -10.03 5.82 21.17
C ASP A 106 -11.07 6.95 21.36
N ASP A 107 -11.40 7.31 22.62
CA ASP A 107 -12.38 8.34 23.00
C ASP A 107 -12.09 9.76 22.50
N ARG A 108 -10.88 9.99 21.96
CA ARG A 108 -10.44 11.28 21.42
C ARG A 108 -10.45 11.35 19.90
N ALA A 109 -10.57 10.19 19.23
CA ALA A 109 -10.64 10.16 17.78
C ALA A 109 -12.06 10.48 17.33
N GLN A 110 -12.16 11.24 16.24
CA GLN A 110 -13.39 11.35 15.48
C GLN A 110 -13.56 10.08 14.62
N GLU A 111 -14.80 9.70 14.30
CA GLU A 111 -15.04 8.59 13.36
C GLU A 111 -14.91 9.08 11.92
N PRO A 112 -14.30 8.29 11.01
CA PRO A 112 -14.20 8.67 9.62
C PRO A 112 -15.58 8.70 8.96
N ALA A 113 -15.75 9.66 8.04
CA ALA A 113 -16.91 9.70 7.17
C ALA A 113 -17.02 8.40 6.34
N GLY A 114 -18.21 7.81 6.30
CA GLY A 114 -18.48 6.57 5.54
C GLY A 114 -17.97 5.29 6.21
N MET A 115 -17.83 5.27 7.55
CA MET A 115 -17.40 4.06 8.28
C MET A 115 -18.32 2.85 8.04
N ASP A 116 -19.63 3.06 7.95
CA ASP A 116 -20.59 2.00 7.64
C ASP A 116 -20.32 1.33 6.29
N GLU A 117 -19.85 2.08 5.29
CA GLU A 117 -19.48 1.52 3.99
C GLU A 117 -18.23 0.65 4.09
N ILE A 118 -17.24 1.08 4.87
CA ILE A 118 -16.00 0.32 5.11
C ILE A 118 -16.35 -1.00 5.80
N LEU A 119 -17.17 -0.93 6.86
CA LEU A 119 -17.63 -2.11 7.60
C LEU A 119 -18.51 -3.00 6.72
N GLY A 120 -19.35 -2.43 5.87
CA GLY A 120 -20.18 -3.16 4.90
C GLY A 120 -19.33 -3.96 3.91
N VAL A 121 -18.30 -3.34 3.32
CA VAL A 121 -17.35 -4.04 2.43
C VAL A 121 -16.54 -5.11 3.17
N MET A 122 -16.20 -4.87 4.43
CA MET A 122 -15.51 -5.88 5.26
C MET A 122 -16.42 -7.05 5.65
N ALA A 123 -17.73 -6.81 5.76
CA ALA A 123 -18.74 -7.80 6.08
C ALA A 123 -19.28 -8.56 4.85
N ASP A 124 -18.90 -8.15 3.63
CA ASP A 124 -19.26 -8.80 2.37
C ASP A 124 -18.80 -10.29 2.37
N PRO A 125 -19.51 -11.22 1.67
CA PRO A 125 -19.55 -12.65 1.97
C PRO A 125 -18.22 -13.39 1.72
N PRO A 126 -18.10 -14.69 2.10
CA PRO A 126 -16.83 -15.35 2.43
C PRO A 126 -15.72 -15.03 1.46
N ARG A 127 -14.63 -14.44 2.00
CA ARG A 127 -13.39 -14.26 1.24
C ARG A 127 -13.04 -15.61 0.64
N ALA A 128 -13.01 -15.71 -0.68
CA ALA A 128 -12.76 -16.98 -1.36
C ALA A 128 -11.44 -17.63 -0.89
N SER A 129 -10.45 -16.81 -0.49
CA SER A 129 -9.19 -17.24 0.12
C SER A 129 -9.34 -17.95 1.47
N LEU A 130 -10.39 -17.63 2.25
CA LEU A 130 -10.71 -18.23 3.55
C LEU A 130 -11.83 -19.27 3.48
N SER A 131 -12.27 -19.64 2.27
CA SER A 131 -13.24 -20.72 2.12
C SER A 131 -12.65 -22.04 2.62
N PRO A 132 -13.45 -22.98 3.18
CA PRO A 132 -12.94 -24.25 3.71
C PRO A 132 -12.17 -25.10 2.69
N SER A 133 -12.37 -24.88 1.38
CA SER A 133 -11.65 -25.56 0.31
C SER A 133 -10.26 -24.96 0.02
N ARG A 134 -9.98 -23.74 0.48
CA ARG A 134 -8.68 -23.04 0.30
C ARG A 134 -7.94 -22.83 1.62
N PHE A 135 -8.66 -22.68 2.72
CA PHE A 135 -8.13 -22.58 4.07
C PHE A 135 -8.91 -23.55 4.95
N ASP A 136 -8.39 -24.76 5.05
CA ASP A 136 -9.04 -25.86 5.76
C ASP A 136 -8.73 -25.83 7.27
N GLU A 137 -9.44 -26.66 8.03
CA GLU A 137 -9.24 -26.80 9.48
C GLU A 137 -7.81 -27.23 9.83
N THR A 138 -7.16 -28.01 8.97
CA THR A 138 -5.76 -28.42 9.15
C THR A 138 -4.84 -27.21 9.10
N THR A 139 -5.02 -26.33 8.12
CA THR A 139 -4.26 -25.08 7.98
C THR A 139 -4.52 -24.16 9.16
N PHE A 140 -5.76 -24.05 9.63
CA PHE A 140 -6.09 -23.26 10.82
C PHE A 140 -5.42 -23.80 12.09
N LYS A 141 -5.41 -25.13 12.29
CA LYS A 141 -4.70 -25.76 13.41
C LYS A 141 -3.18 -25.57 13.32
N ALA A 142 -2.62 -25.60 12.11
CA ALA A 142 -1.21 -25.30 11.88
C ALA A 142 -0.89 -23.85 12.27
N PHE A 143 -1.70 -22.88 11.81
CA PHE A 143 -1.61 -21.48 12.21
C PHE A 143 -1.61 -21.32 13.73
N ARG A 144 -2.59 -21.90 14.44
CA ARG A 144 -2.67 -21.83 15.91
C ARG A 144 -1.46 -22.47 16.60
N SER A 145 -0.98 -23.59 16.06
CA SER A 145 0.19 -24.28 16.61
C SER A 145 1.46 -23.46 16.43
N SER A 146 1.65 -22.85 15.26
CA SER A 146 2.78 -21.95 14.99
C SER A 146 2.74 -20.72 15.89
N ASP A 147 1.57 -20.06 16.03
CA ASP A 147 1.40 -18.90 16.92
C ASP A 147 1.78 -19.25 18.36
N SER A 148 1.33 -20.40 18.87
CA SER A 148 1.64 -20.84 20.24
C SER A 148 3.11 -21.18 20.47
N ARG A 149 3.86 -21.45 19.40
CA ARG A 149 5.29 -21.84 19.45
C ARG A 149 6.23 -20.67 19.17
N ALA A 150 5.71 -19.55 18.68
CA ALA A 150 6.50 -18.36 18.44
C ALA A 150 7.15 -17.91 19.75
N LYS A 151 8.44 -17.60 19.72
CA LYS A 151 9.22 -17.21 20.90
C LYS A 151 9.45 -15.71 20.97
N ASP A 152 9.45 -15.06 19.81
CA ASP A 152 9.72 -13.64 19.70
C ASP A 152 8.96 -13.00 18.54
N LYS A 153 9.18 -11.70 18.34
CA LYS A 153 8.58 -10.92 17.26
C LYS A 153 8.98 -11.42 15.87
N TYR A 154 10.17 -11.99 15.72
CA TYR A 154 10.70 -12.44 14.43
C TYR A 154 10.02 -13.73 13.98
N ASP A 155 9.82 -14.69 14.89
CA ASP A 155 9.02 -15.90 14.64
C ASP A 155 7.62 -15.50 14.15
N VAL A 156 6.98 -14.54 14.81
CA VAL A 156 5.65 -14.07 14.39
C VAL A 156 5.69 -13.44 12.98
N LEU A 157 6.72 -12.66 12.68
CA LEU A 157 6.84 -12.00 11.38
C LEU A 157 7.09 -12.99 10.23
N ILE A 158 7.85 -14.06 10.46
CA ILE A 158 8.14 -15.08 9.45
C ILE A 158 6.98 -16.05 9.31
N ASP A 159 6.45 -16.55 10.42
CA ASP A 159 5.52 -17.66 10.39
C ASP A 159 4.07 -17.19 10.29
N MET A 160 3.70 -16.08 10.96
CA MET A 160 2.29 -15.66 11.08
C MET A 160 1.86 -14.68 10.00
N VAL A 161 2.70 -13.70 9.65
CA VAL A 161 2.36 -12.69 8.63
C VAL A 161 1.98 -13.32 7.29
N PRO A 162 2.68 -14.35 6.77
CA PRO A 162 2.26 -15.00 5.52
C PRO A 162 0.88 -15.67 5.57
N TYR A 163 0.44 -16.18 6.73
CA TYR A 163 -0.94 -16.68 6.86
C TYR A 163 -1.95 -15.53 6.75
N ILE A 164 -1.62 -14.35 7.28
CA ILE A 164 -2.51 -13.18 7.30
C ILE A 164 -2.57 -12.53 5.92
N THR A 165 -1.41 -12.31 5.28
CA THR A 165 -1.32 -11.62 4.00
C THR A 165 -1.62 -12.53 2.82
N GLY A 166 -1.61 -13.84 3.04
CA GLY A 166 -1.66 -14.84 1.98
C GLY A 166 -0.34 -14.94 1.21
N PRO A 167 -0.29 -15.81 0.18
CA PRO A 167 0.89 -15.98 -0.65
C PRO A 167 1.26 -14.65 -1.32
N ASN A 168 2.56 -14.40 -1.44
CA ASN A 168 3.07 -13.18 -2.10
C ASN A 168 2.60 -13.15 -3.56
N GLN A 169 1.55 -12.38 -3.82
CA GLN A 169 1.12 -12.09 -5.17
C GLN A 169 1.89 -10.83 -5.58
N GLY A 170 2.75 -10.94 -6.59
CA GLY A 170 3.65 -9.86 -7.04
C GLY A 170 2.98 -8.54 -7.48
N ASN A 171 1.68 -8.39 -7.23
CA ASN A 171 0.89 -7.17 -7.42
C ASN A 171 0.86 -6.26 -6.17
N HIS A 172 1.27 -6.73 -4.99
CA HIS A 172 1.29 -5.91 -3.78
C HIS A 172 2.71 -5.41 -3.50
N PHE A 173 3.00 -4.16 -3.86
CA PHE A 173 4.30 -3.57 -3.63
C PHE A 173 4.46 -3.19 -2.16
N ALA A 174 5.29 -3.96 -1.45
CA ALA A 174 5.44 -3.85 -0.01
C ALA A 174 6.92 -3.82 0.38
N ALA A 175 7.20 -3.25 1.55
CA ALA A 175 8.52 -3.30 2.15
C ALA A 175 8.41 -3.57 3.65
N ARG A 176 9.46 -4.18 4.20
CA ARG A 176 9.54 -4.59 5.61
C ARG A 176 10.62 -3.80 6.32
N ARG A 177 10.31 -3.33 7.53
CA ARG A 177 11.26 -2.65 8.43
C ARG A 177 12.05 -1.53 7.76
N THR A 178 11.41 -0.79 6.85
CA THR A 178 12.00 0.39 6.23
C THR A 178 11.79 1.58 7.16
N VAL A 179 12.89 2.19 7.59
CA VAL A 179 12.84 3.46 8.32
C VAL A 179 12.35 4.55 7.38
N MET A 180 11.28 5.24 7.75
CA MET A 180 10.65 6.31 6.98
C MET A 180 11.37 7.66 7.15
N GLY A 181 12.71 7.66 7.08
CA GLY A 181 13.56 8.80 7.42
C GLY A 181 13.50 9.96 6.43
N ASN A 182 12.96 9.74 5.22
CA ASN A 182 12.77 10.82 4.26
C ASN A 182 11.47 11.62 4.51
N LEU A 183 10.57 11.15 5.38
CA LEU A 183 9.33 11.89 5.65
C LEU A 183 9.55 13.00 6.67
N GLU A 184 8.83 14.12 6.52
CA GLU A 184 8.73 15.15 7.54
C GLU A 184 8.18 14.58 8.85
N SER A 185 8.71 15.02 9.99
CA SER A 185 8.20 14.56 11.29
C SER A 185 6.82 15.16 11.58
N LEU A 186 5.87 14.35 12.05
CA LEU A 186 4.61 14.85 12.61
C LEU A 186 4.85 15.56 13.96
N THR A 187 5.85 15.09 14.71
CA THR A 187 6.17 15.57 16.07
C THR A 187 7.36 16.53 16.15
N GLY A 188 7.74 17.17 15.04
CA GLY A 188 8.85 18.13 15.01
C GLY A 188 10.24 17.54 15.31
N GLY A 189 10.45 16.24 15.08
CA GLY A 189 11.74 15.55 15.25
C GLY A 189 11.93 14.92 16.64
N ASN A 190 10.96 15.07 17.55
CA ASN A 190 11.04 14.52 18.90
C ASN A 190 10.85 13.00 18.97
N LEU A 191 10.25 12.41 17.92
CA LEU A 191 10.16 10.96 17.74
C LEU A 191 11.10 10.53 16.62
N ALA A 192 11.66 9.34 16.77
CA ALA A 192 12.29 8.66 15.64
C ALA A 192 11.28 8.50 14.48
N PRO A 193 11.76 8.46 13.23
CA PRO A 193 10.92 8.15 12.09
C PRO A 193 10.22 6.79 12.27
N ALA A 194 9.02 6.69 11.71
CA ALA A 194 8.27 5.44 11.66
C ALA A 194 9.09 4.33 10.98
N SER A 195 8.85 3.09 11.40
CA SER A 195 9.50 1.91 10.83
C SER A 195 8.58 0.70 10.98
N PRO A 196 7.45 0.68 10.25
CA PRO A 196 6.50 -0.42 10.31
C PRO A 196 7.15 -1.76 9.96
N ASP A 197 6.67 -2.85 10.56
CA ASP A 197 7.15 -4.19 10.27
C ASP A 197 6.90 -4.59 8.82
N LEU A 198 5.75 -4.19 8.29
CA LEU A 198 5.37 -4.29 6.89
C LEU A 198 4.53 -3.07 6.52
N TYR A 199 4.74 -2.53 5.33
CA TYR A 199 3.81 -1.56 4.75
C TYR A 199 3.67 -1.78 3.25
N TYR A 200 2.52 -1.36 2.74
CA TYR A 200 2.17 -1.37 1.33
C TYR A 200 2.12 0.06 0.78
N GLY A 201 2.44 0.19 -0.49
CA GLY A 201 2.37 1.46 -1.21
C GLY A 201 2.38 1.26 -2.72
N ALA A 202 2.69 2.32 -3.45
CA ALA A 202 2.77 2.31 -4.90
C ALA A 202 4.24 2.25 -5.39
N HIS A 203 4.45 1.76 -6.60
CA HIS A 203 5.75 1.88 -7.27
C HIS A 203 6.01 3.35 -7.59
N PRO A 204 7.23 3.89 -7.33
CA PRO A 204 7.58 5.27 -7.67
C PRO A 204 7.25 5.66 -9.12
N GLU A 205 7.44 4.74 -10.07
CA GLU A 205 7.15 4.91 -11.50
C GLU A 205 5.65 5.08 -11.82
N SER A 206 4.76 4.84 -10.87
CA SER A 206 3.31 4.97 -11.06
C SER A 206 2.77 6.38 -10.81
N LEU A 207 3.64 7.32 -10.44
CA LEU A 207 3.31 8.73 -10.22
C LEU A 207 4.30 9.60 -11.02
N ASP A 208 3.78 10.69 -11.56
CA ASP A 208 4.54 11.69 -12.29
C ASP A 208 5.75 12.16 -11.48
N ARG A 209 6.86 12.37 -12.17
CA ARG A 209 8.12 12.74 -11.53
C ARG A 209 8.01 14.08 -10.80
N GLU A 210 7.32 15.05 -11.37
CA GLU A 210 7.20 16.38 -10.76
C GLU A 210 6.40 16.32 -9.47
N VAL A 211 5.26 15.61 -9.47
CA VAL A 211 4.44 15.39 -8.28
C VAL A 211 5.23 14.64 -7.20
N ARG A 212 5.99 13.62 -7.62
CA ARG A 212 6.83 12.82 -6.73
C ARG A 212 7.94 13.64 -6.08
N ASP A 213 8.60 14.48 -6.85
CA ASP A 213 9.68 15.34 -6.37
C ASP A 213 9.12 16.42 -5.42
N ALA A 214 8.00 17.05 -5.79
CA ALA A 214 7.31 18.06 -4.98
C ALA A 214 6.80 17.50 -3.65
N LEU A 215 6.25 16.28 -3.64
CA LEU A 215 5.70 15.63 -2.44
C LEU A 215 6.68 14.68 -1.75
N SER A 216 7.96 14.65 -2.16
CA SER A 216 8.94 13.66 -1.69
C SER A 216 8.96 13.48 -0.18
N ARG A 217 8.95 14.60 0.57
CA ARG A 217 8.97 14.62 2.05
C ARG A 217 7.66 14.19 2.71
N ARG A 218 6.61 13.88 1.94
CA ARG A 218 5.30 13.44 2.42
C ARG A 218 4.92 12.04 1.96
N ILE A 219 5.39 11.61 0.79
CA ILE A 219 5.01 10.33 0.21
C ILE A 219 6.16 9.36 -0.04
N ILE A 220 7.44 9.78 -0.02
CA ILE A 220 8.56 8.86 -0.23
C ILE A 220 9.16 8.48 1.13
N PRO A 221 8.96 7.24 1.63
CA PRO A 221 9.41 6.88 2.98
C PRO A 221 10.94 6.87 3.13
N SER A 222 11.63 6.35 2.12
CA SER A 222 13.09 6.20 2.12
C SER A 222 13.65 6.56 0.76
N THR A 223 14.87 7.09 0.74
CA THR A 223 15.66 7.34 -0.48
C THR A 223 16.34 6.07 -1.01
N THR A 224 16.23 4.95 -0.29
CA THR A 224 16.67 3.65 -0.84
C THR A 224 15.83 3.29 -2.06
N GLU A 225 16.51 2.88 -3.13
CA GLU A 225 15.88 2.36 -4.35
C GLU A 225 14.95 1.16 -4.03
N ASP A 226 13.97 0.92 -4.90
CA ASP A 226 13.00 -0.20 -4.82
C ASP A 226 12.08 -0.24 -3.59
N ARG A 227 11.83 0.91 -2.94
CA ARG A 227 10.85 1.01 -1.85
C ARG A 227 9.50 1.57 -2.30
N PRO A 228 8.36 1.07 -1.76
CA PRO A 228 7.06 1.67 -2.03
C PRO A 228 6.99 3.12 -1.56
N MET A 229 6.43 3.98 -2.41
CA MET A 229 5.97 5.32 -2.07
C MET A 229 4.52 5.31 -1.61
N ALA A 230 4.03 6.43 -1.08
CA ALA A 230 2.67 6.66 -0.60
C ALA A 230 2.18 5.52 0.31
N PRO A 231 2.83 5.29 1.47
CA PRO A 231 2.42 4.23 2.38
C PRO A 231 0.99 4.49 2.87
N ASN A 232 0.07 3.57 2.63
CA ASN A 232 -1.34 3.73 3.04
C ASN A 232 -1.92 2.49 3.74
N PHE A 233 -1.13 1.43 3.89
CA PHE A 233 -1.47 0.31 4.76
C PHE A 233 -0.21 -0.22 5.46
N SER A 234 -0.14 -0.12 6.79
CA SER A 234 0.94 -0.69 7.61
C SER A 234 0.48 -1.86 8.50
N ILE A 235 1.44 -2.68 8.93
CA ILE A 235 1.26 -3.75 9.91
C ILE A 235 2.34 -3.61 10.97
N GLU A 236 1.91 -3.66 12.24
CA GLU A 236 2.76 -3.72 13.43
C GLU A 236 2.59 -5.04 14.15
N VAL A 237 3.68 -5.75 14.38
CA VAL A 237 3.68 -7.09 14.97
C VAL A 237 4.37 -7.05 16.33
N LYS A 238 3.84 -7.84 17.26
CA LYS A 238 4.48 -8.14 18.54
C LYS A 238 4.63 -9.64 18.73
N GLY A 239 5.77 -10.01 19.32
CA GLY A 239 5.97 -11.36 19.86
C GLY A 239 5.07 -11.61 21.07
N PRO A 240 5.09 -12.83 21.62
CA PRO A 240 4.21 -13.24 22.72
C PRO A 240 4.27 -12.34 23.96
N ASP A 241 5.48 -11.88 24.31
CA ASP A 241 5.72 -11.00 25.46
C ASP A 241 5.70 -9.50 25.10
N GLY A 242 5.31 -9.18 23.86
CA GLY A 242 5.28 -7.81 23.37
C GLY A 242 4.09 -7.02 23.90
N SER A 243 4.22 -5.70 23.92
CA SER A 243 3.12 -4.84 24.40
C SER A 243 2.13 -4.52 23.29
N ALA A 244 0.89 -5.01 23.42
CA ALA A 244 -0.23 -4.62 22.56
C ALA A 244 -0.47 -3.10 22.56
N ALA A 245 -0.26 -2.45 23.71
CA ALA A 245 -0.39 -1.00 23.82
C ALA A 245 0.71 -0.25 23.05
N VAL A 246 1.93 -0.78 22.98
CA VAL A 246 2.99 -0.21 22.12
C VAL A 246 2.63 -0.43 20.64
N ALA A 247 2.20 -1.63 20.26
CA ALA A 247 1.77 -1.94 18.89
C ALA A 247 0.72 -0.95 18.38
N ALA A 248 -0.30 -0.70 19.20
CA ALA A 248 -1.39 0.17 18.81
C ALA A 248 -0.99 1.67 18.78
N ARG A 249 0.09 2.08 19.46
CA ARG A 249 0.66 3.44 19.31
C ARG A 249 1.53 3.56 18.06
N GLN A 250 2.28 2.51 17.71
CA GLN A 250 3.04 2.48 16.47
C GLN A 250 2.10 2.48 15.27
N ALA A 251 1.05 1.64 15.29
CA ALA A 251 0.00 1.64 14.28
C ALA A 251 -0.68 3.01 14.12
N LEU A 252 -0.96 3.71 15.24
CA LEU A 252 -1.46 5.09 15.22
C LEU A 252 -0.49 6.03 14.50
N TYR A 253 0.80 5.99 14.85
CA TYR A 253 1.79 6.89 14.27
C TYR A 253 2.03 6.62 12.79
N ASP A 254 2.16 5.35 12.42
CA ASP A 254 2.36 4.92 11.03
C ASP A 254 1.15 5.29 10.15
N GLY A 255 -0.06 5.06 10.66
CA GLY A 255 -1.29 5.39 9.94
C GLY A 255 -1.52 6.90 9.81
N ALA A 256 -1.14 7.71 10.81
CA ALA A 256 -1.14 9.17 10.70
C ALA A 256 -0.17 9.67 9.62
N ILE A 257 1.02 9.07 9.51
CA ILE A 257 1.97 9.36 8.42
C ILE A 257 1.37 9.01 7.07
N GLY A 258 0.73 7.85 6.96
CA GLY A 258 0.05 7.43 5.73
C GLY A 258 -1.07 8.38 5.36
N ALA A 259 -1.96 8.71 6.30
CA ALA A 259 -3.07 9.63 6.10
C ALA A 259 -2.59 11.02 5.65
N ARG A 260 -1.48 11.54 6.20
CA ARG A 260 -0.85 12.78 5.72
C ARG A 260 -0.36 12.68 4.28
N GLY A 261 0.29 11.57 3.93
CA GLY A 261 0.77 11.35 2.56
C GLY A 261 -0.39 11.30 1.55
N MET A 262 -1.46 10.60 1.91
CA MET A 262 -2.67 10.48 1.11
C MET A 262 -3.40 11.82 0.97
N HIS A 263 -3.52 12.57 2.06
CA HIS A 263 -4.09 13.92 2.06
C HIS A 263 -3.28 14.89 1.18
N ALA A 264 -1.94 14.80 1.20
CA ALA A 264 -1.08 15.60 0.34
C ALA A 264 -1.25 15.25 -1.15
N LEU A 265 -1.44 13.97 -1.49
CA LEU A 265 -1.74 13.55 -2.87
C LEU A 265 -3.10 14.05 -3.35
N GLN A 266 -4.12 13.96 -2.49
CA GLN A 266 -5.49 14.39 -2.81
C GLN A 266 -5.60 15.91 -3.03
N ASN A 267 -4.70 16.69 -2.42
CA ASN A 267 -4.71 18.15 -2.46
C ASN A 267 -3.57 18.74 -3.30
N TYR A 268 -2.86 17.92 -4.09
CA TYR A 268 -1.82 18.44 -4.96
C TYR A 268 -2.43 19.31 -6.07
N GLY A 269 -2.01 20.57 -6.17
CA GLY A 269 -2.53 21.53 -7.15
C GLY A 269 -3.76 22.31 -6.70
N GLU A 270 -4.31 22.01 -5.52
CA GLU A 270 -5.44 22.76 -4.95
C GLU A 270 -4.97 24.06 -4.26
N GLU A 271 -5.74 25.14 -4.40
CA GLU A 271 -5.43 26.44 -3.77
C GLU A 271 -5.55 26.36 -2.24
N GLU A 272 -6.56 25.64 -1.74
CA GLU A 272 -6.84 25.46 -0.33
C GLU A 272 -7.05 23.98 -0.01
N PRO A 273 -6.46 23.43 1.08
CA PRO A 273 -6.62 22.02 1.41
C PRO A 273 -8.06 21.65 1.76
N ALA A 274 -8.62 20.68 1.04
CA ALA A 274 -9.87 20.03 1.36
C ALA A 274 -9.69 18.92 2.41
N TYR A 275 -10.69 18.77 3.29
CA TYR A 275 -10.76 17.74 4.32
C TYR A 275 -12.10 17.01 4.21
N ASP A 276 -12.10 15.83 3.60
CA ASP A 276 -13.31 15.03 3.40
C ASP A 276 -13.70 14.18 4.62
N GLY A 277 -12.80 14.08 5.61
CA GLY A 277 -12.96 13.27 6.81
C GLY A 277 -13.01 11.76 6.55
N LYS A 278 -12.72 11.30 5.34
CA LYS A 278 -12.81 9.87 4.97
C LYS A 278 -11.51 9.15 5.31
N ALA A 279 -11.63 7.86 5.64
CA ALA A 279 -10.47 7.01 5.83
C ALA A 279 -9.64 6.92 4.53
N SER A 280 -8.37 7.34 4.62
CA SER A 280 -7.44 7.39 3.49
C SER A 280 -6.21 6.51 3.71
N ALA A 281 -5.93 6.10 4.95
CA ALA A 281 -4.91 5.11 5.29
C ALA A 281 -5.44 4.10 6.30
N TYR A 282 -4.77 2.95 6.37
CA TYR A 282 -5.12 1.85 7.25
C TYR A 282 -3.88 1.35 7.99
N SER A 283 -4.08 0.77 9.16
CA SER A 283 -3.03 0.04 9.85
C SER A 283 -3.60 -1.21 10.48
N SER A 284 -2.75 -2.18 10.79
CA SER A 284 -3.15 -3.31 11.60
C SER A 284 -2.10 -3.66 12.65
N THR A 285 -2.56 -4.25 13.74
CA THR A 285 -1.67 -4.86 14.73
C THR A 285 -1.91 -6.35 14.81
N TYR A 286 -0.85 -7.14 14.89
CA TYR A 286 -0.93 -8.55 15.25
C TYR A 286 -0.22 -8.81 16.58
N HIS A 287 -0.95 -9.40 17.52
CA HIS A 287 -0.42 -9.81 18.82
C HIS A 287 -1.26 -10.94 19.42
N ALA A 288 -0.59 -11.99 19.89
CA ALA A 288 -1.22 -13.15 20.57
C ALA A 288 -2.45 -13.69 19.82
N GLY A 289 -2.27 -14.09 18.56
CA GLY A 289 -3.34 -14.65 17.72
C GLY A 289 -4.40 -13.65 17.26
N THR A 290 -4.33 -12.38 17.65
CA THR A 290 -5.36 -11.37 17.34
C THR A 290 -4.85 -10.35 16.34
N LEU A 291 -5.54 -10.22 15.22
CA LEU A 291 -5.39 -9.12 14.27
C LEU A 291 -6.43 -8.03 14.59
N LYS A 292 -5.97 -6.78 14.73
CA LYS A 292 -6.85 -5.60 14.79
C LYS A 292 -6.58 -4.72 13.58
N LEU A 293 -7.65 -4.22 12.95
CA LEU A 293 -7.56 -3.27 11.85
C LEU A 293 -8.03 -1.90 12.32
N TYR A 294 -7.41 -0.87 11.78
CA TYR A 294 -7.69 0.52 12.11
C TYR A 294 -7.79 1.35 10.83
N ALA A 295 -8.71 2.30 10.82
CA ALA A 295 -8.87 3.30 9.78
C ALA A 295 -8.27 4.64 10.24
N HIS A 296 -7.62 5.35 9.32
CA HIS A 296 -6.97 6.64 9.59
C HIS A 296 -7.46 7.70 8.62
N HIS A 297 -7.73 8.90 9.15
CA HIS A 297 -8.14 10.06 8.36
C HIS A 297 -7.59 11.36 8.94
N VAL A 298 -7.71 12.42 8.13
CA VAL A 298 -7.27 13.78 8.46
C VAL A 298 -8.49 14.68 8.61
N THR A 299 -8.46 15.57 9.61
CA THR A 299 -9.47 16.61 9.82
C THR A 299 -8.82 17.99 9.84
N PRO A 300 -9.57 19.07 9.56
CA PRO A 300 -9.00 20.41 9.53
C PRO A 300 -8.48 20.83 10.91
N PRO A 301 -7.54 21.80 10.96
CA PRO A 301 -7.12 22.40 12.22
C PRO A 301 -8.29 23.03 12.99
N THR A 302 -8.28 22.94 14.32
CA THR A 302 -9.30 23.59 15.17
C THR A 302 -9.18 25.12 15.20
N ALA A 303 -8.00 25.65 14.87
CA ALA A 303 -7.70 27.08 14.88
C ALA A 303 -7.14 27.55 13.53
N PRO A 304 -7.45 28.78 13.08
CA PRO A 304 -6.87 29.34 11.85
C PRO A 304 -5.34 29.30 11.87
N GLY A 305 -4.73 28.77 10.79
CA GLY A 305 -3.28 28.59 10.69
C GLY A 305 -2.71 27.43 11.54
N GLY A 306 -3.56 26.63 12.17
CA GLY A 306 -3.16 25.45 12.93
C GLY A 306 -2.70 24.28 12.05
N ARG A 307 -2.34 23.16 12.70
CA ARG A 307 -1.97 21.91 12.01
C ARG A 307 -3.20 21.00 11.85
N PRO A 308 -3.25 20.19 10.77
CA PRO A 308 -4.26 19.16 10.64
C PRO A 308 -4.21 18.16 11.81
N GLU A 309 -5.35 17.56 12.11
CA GLU A 309 -5.43 16.49 13.10
C GLU A 309 -5.56 15.12 12.44
N TYR A 310 -5.00 14.11 13.08
CA TYR A 310 -4.96 12.73 12.60
C TYR A 310 -5.70 11.82 13.56
N HIS A 311 -6.62 11.01 13.04
CA HIS A 311 -7.51 10.18 13.85
C HIS A 311 -7.40 8.72 13.47
N MET A 312 -7.36 7.83 14.47
CA MET A 312 -7.41 6.38 14.31
C MET A 312 -8.63 5.81 15.03
N THR A 313 -9.42 5.03 14.29
CA THR A 313 -10.57 4.25 14.79
C THR A 313 -10.41 2.77 14.50
#